data_AF-A0A368E4R2-F1
#
_entry.id   AF-A0A368E4R2-F1
#
_cell.length_a   1.000
_cell.length_b   1.000
_cell.length_c   1.000
_cell.angle_alpha   90.00
_cell.angle_beta   90.00
_cell.angle_gamma   90.00
#
_symmetry.space_group_name_H-M   'P 1'
#
loop_
_entity.id
_entity.type
_entity.pdbx_description
1 polymer ?
#
loop_
_entity_poly.entity_id
_entity_poly.type
_entity_poly.pdbx_seq_one_letter_code
_entity_poly.pdbx_strand_id
1 'polypeptide(L)'
;MRLLALFMFLMAPSSYSLAATSDRYQVHGFSMDGKIFVVEVFGESDAILGGHSTYYFVDVQKNSFLKGTPIRHVAGEGANEDLRTIRKKGRQAADDKLRAIGGLLPGEVMASQTRMQGNNLPTALSFKTPYFYSYPASGKRTNIIEIGTFDAQAMGNNFFSEQCQGYMLIA
;
A
#
# COMPACT_ATOMS: atom_id res chain seq x y z
N MET A 1 -35.32 24.74 43.18
CA MET A 1 -34.16 23.83 43.34
C MET A 1 -34.26 22.49 42.60
N ARG A 2 -35.42 22.06 42.07
CA ARG A 2 -35.55 20.81 41.29
C ARG A 2 -35.21 20.93 39.79
N LEU A 3 -35.24 22.15 39.21
CA LEU A 3 -34.88 22.36 37.79
C LEU A 3 -33.36 22.42 37.55
N LEU A 4 -32.56 22.77 38.56
CA LEU A 4 -31.10 22.90 38.39
C LEU A 4 -30.39 21.53 38.30
N ALA A 5 -30.99 20.49 38.89
CA ALA A 5 -30.46 19.12 38.85
C ALA A 5 -30.64 18.45 37.48
N LEU A 6 -31.61 18.89 36.67
CA LEU A 6 -31.89 18.28 35.36
C LEU A 6 -30.89 18.75 34.28
N PHE A 7 -30.35 19.96 34.40
CA PHE A 7 -29.38 20.50 33.45
C PHE A 7 -27.96 19.92 33.64
N MET A 8 -27.64 19.45 34.86
CA MET A 8 -26.33 18.88 35.17
C MET A 8 -26.17 17.43 34.67
N PHE A 9 -27.27 16.74 34.34
CA PHE A 9 -27.25 15.39 33.78
C PHE A 9 -27.02 15.35 32.25
N LEU A 10 -27.23 16.47 31.54
CA LEU A 10 -26.96 16.57 30.09
C LEU A 10 -25.49 16.83 29.74
N MET A 11 -24.63 17.07 30.73
CA MET A 11 -23.18 17.25 30.55
C MET A 11 -22.41 15.96 30.84
N ALA A 12 -22.97 14.80 30.50
CA ALA A 12 -22.16 13.58 30.45
C ALA A 12 -21.14 13.77 29.32
N PRO A 13 -19.82 13.74 29.57
CA PRO A 13 -18.84 13.72 28.50
C PRO A 13 -19.12 12.48 27.66
N SER A 14 -19.60 12.69 26.44
CA SER A 14 -19.68 11.67 25.41
C SER A 14 -18.26 11.12 25.25
N SER A 15 -18.01 9.98 25.88
CA SER A 15 -16.75 9.27 25.77
C SER A 15 -16.69 8.81 24.33
N TYR A 16 -16.02 9.60 23.49
CA TYR A 16 -15.65 9.15 22.17
C TYR A 16 -14.75 7.93 22.40
N SER A 17 -15.28 6.73 22.21
CA SER A 17 -14.42 5.58 22.01
C SER A 17 -13.64 5.88 20.74
N LEU A 18 -12.40 6.32 20.89
CA LEU A 18 -11.46 6.35 19.79
C LEU A 18 -11.25 4.90 19.40
N ALA A 19 -11.99 4.46 18.39
CA ALA A 19 -11.73 3.20 17.74
C ALA A 19 -10.29 3.24 17.21
N ALA A 20 -9.39 2.48 17.82
CA ALA A 20 -8.03 2.31 17.36
C ALA A 20 -8.05 1.44 16.11
N THR A 21 -7.80 2.07 14.95
CA THR A 21 -7.54 1.37 13.70
C THR A 21 -6.03 1.25 13.50
N SER A 22 -5.57 0.05 13.16
CA SER A 22 -4.17 -0.23 12.83
C SER A 22 -4.01 -0.44 11.32
N ASP A 23 -4.23 0.62 10.56
CA ASP A 23 -4.14 0.55 9.10
C ASP A 23 -2.68 0.50 8.64
N ARG A 24 -2.43 -0.40 7.70
CA ARG A 24 -1.15 -0.58 7.00
C ARG A 24 -1.42 -0.55 5.51
N TYR A 25 -0.38 -0.30 4.73
CA TYR A 25 -0.44 -0.38 3.28
C TYR A 25 0.65 -1.30 2.74
N GLN A 26 0.31 -2.02 1.67
CA GLN A 26 1.26 -2.77 0.84
C GLN A 26 1.13 -2.31 -0.60
N VAL A 27 2.24 -1.85 -1.17
CA VAL A 27 2.34 -1.60 -2.60
C VAL A 27 2.40 -2.95 -3.31
N HIS A 28 1.52 -3.15 -4.28
CA HIS A 28 1.54 -4.37 -5.10
C HIS A 28 2.27 -4.12 -6.43
N GLY A 29 2.23 -2.90 -6.94
CA GLY A 29 2.98 -2.56 -8.15
C GLY A 29 2.30 -1.59 -9.09
N PHE A 30 2.89 -1.48 -10.28
CA PHE A 30 2.28 -0.82 -11.43
C PHE A 30 1.93 -1.85 -12.51
N SER A 31 0.89 -1.60 -13.31
CA SER A 31 0.66 -2.35 -14.55
C SER A 31 1.89 -2.28 -15.46
N MET A 32 2.04 -3.25 -16.37
CA MET A 32 3.19 -3.31 -17.30
C MET A 32 3.41 -2.02 -18.10
N ASP A 33 2.35 -1.28 -18.39
CA ASP A 33 2.39 0.00 -19.10
C ASP A 33 2.51 1.23 -18.19
N GLY A 34 2.66 1.02 -16.87
CA GLY A 34 2.82 2.06 -15.86
C GLY A 34 1.58 2.90 -15.56
N LYS A 35 0.43 2.60 -16.18
CA LYS A 35 -0.76 3.46 -16.09
C LYS A 35 -1.61 3.21 -14.84
N ILE A 36 -1.55 2.00 -14.29
CA ILE A 36 -2.37 1.61 -13.15
C ILE A 36 -1.45 1.31 -11.97
N PHE A 37 -1.60 2.05 -10.87
CA PHE A 37 -0.94 1.78 -9.61
C PHE A 37 -1.85 0.96 -8.69
N VAL A 38 -1.33 -0.10 -8.08
CA VAL A 38 -2.08 -0.98 -7.20
C VAL A 38 -1.49 -0.97 -5.81
N VAL A 39 -2.34 -0.65 -4.82
CA VAL A 39 -2.00 -0.64 -3.40
C VAL A 39 -3.12 -1.30 -2.62
N GLU A 40 -2.75 -2.08 -1.62
CA GLU A 40 -3.66 -2.64 -0.63
C GLU A 40 -3.54 -1.84 0.66
N VAL A 41 -4.68 -1.45 1.24
CA VAL A 41 -4.76 -0.96 2.62
C VAL A 41 -5.48 -2.00 3.45
N PHE A 42 -4.87 -2.43 4.55
CA PHE A 42 -5.40 -3.49 5.39
C PHE A 42 -5.08 -3.20 6.86
N GLY A 43 -5.91 -3.72 7.75
CA GLY A 43 -5.72 -3.48 9.17
C GLY A 43 -6.82 -4.08 10.00
N GLU A 44 -6.62 -4.04 11.30
CA GLU A 44 -7.63 -4.39 12.29
C GLU A 44 -8.18 -3.11 12.91
N SER A 45 -9.50 -3.04 13.00
CA SER A 45 -10.21 -2.06 13.81
C SER A 45 -10.76 -2.76 15.04
N ASP A 46 -10.68 -2.10 16.19
CA ASP A 46 -11.41 -2.45 17.41
C ASP A 46 -12.93 -2.17 17.31
N ALA A 47 -13.41 -1.67 16.16
CA ALA A 47 -14.83 -1.45 15.89
C ALA A 47 -15.54 -2.73 15.40
N ILE A 48 -16.87 -2.65 15.30
CA ILE A 48 -17.81 -3.75 15.01
C ILE A 48 -17.44 -4.60 13.77
N LEU A 49 -16.75 -4.01 12.79
CA LEU A 49 -16.39 -4.67 11.52
C LEU A 49 -15.10 -5.51 11.58
N GLY A 50 -14.32 -5.45 12.67
CA GLY A 50 -13.07 -6.18 12.82
C GLY A 50 -12.02 -5.81 11.75
N GLY A 51 -11.33 -6.83 11.21
CA GLY A 51 -10.28 -6.66 10.20
C GLY A 51 -10.79 -6.39 8.78
N HIS A 52 -9.96 -5.76 7.96
CA HIS A 52 -10.28 -5.45 6.57
C HIS A 52 -9.05 -5.50 5.65
N SER A 53 -9.31 -5.65 4.34
CA SER A 53 -8.34 -5.52 3.26
C SER A 53 -9.03 -4.86 2.05
N THR A 54 -8.46 -3.77 1.56
CA THR A 54 -9.00 -2.97 0.46
C THR A 54 -7.95 -2.76 -0.61
N TYR A 55 -8.22 -3.23 -1.82
CA TYR A 55 -7.37 -3.00 -2.98
C TYR A 55 -7.84 -1.76 -3.75
N TYR A 56 -6.92 -0.83 -3.94
CA TYR A 56 -7.09 0.35 -4.77
C TYR A 56 -6.33 0.17 -6.08
N PHE A 57 -7.00 0.50 -7.19
CA PHE A 57 -6.39 0.53 -8.51
C PHE A 57 -6.52 1.95 -9.04
N VAL A 58 -5.41 2.67 -9.12
CA VAL A 58 -5.37 4.09 -9.46
C VAL A 58 -4.88 4.25 -10.89
N ASP A 59 -5.72 4.80 -11.76
CA ASP A 59 -5.29 5.33 -13.05
C ASP A 59 -4.49 6.60 -12.78
N VAL A 60 -3.16 6.51 -12.91
CA VAL A 60 -2.24 7.59 -12.54
C VAL A 60 -2.28 8.75 -13.55
N GLN A 61 -2.77 8.52 -14.76
CA GLN A 61 -2.91 9.57 -15.77
C GLN A 61 -4.17 10.40 -15.54
N LYS A 62 -5.25 9.74 -15.15
CA LYS A 62 -6.54 10.38 -14.86
C LYS A 62 -6.68 10.81 -13.41
N ASN A 63 -5.75 10.41 -12.54
CA ASN A 63 -5.81 10.61 -11.09
C ASN A 63 -7.16 10.15 -10.51
N SER A 64 -7.59 8.94 -10.88
CA SER A 64 -8.88 8.38 -10.46
C SER A 64 -8.81 6.88 -10.24
N PHE A 65 -9.78 6.33 -9.50
CA PHE A 65 -9.88 4.88 -9.33
C PHE A 65 -10.40 4.22 -10.61
N LEU A 66 -9.87 3.03 -10.93
CA LEU A 66 -10.43 2.21 -11.98
C LEU A 66 -11.87 1.84 -11.67
N LYS A 67 -12.70 1.77 -12.72
CA LYS A 67 -14.11 1.38 -12.60
C LYS A 67 -14.24 0.02 -11.89
N GLY A 68 -15.14 -0.02 -10.90
CA GLY A 68 -15.36 -1.20 -10.05
C GLY A 68 -14.30 -1.38 -8.96
N THR A 69 -13.55 -0.32 -8.63
CA THR A 69 -12.60 -0.27 -7.52
C THR A 69 -12.86 1.01 -6.69
N PRO A 70 -12.48 1.07 -5.40
CA PRO A 70 -11.74 0.05 -4.63
C PRO A 70 -12.53 -1.24 -4.40
N ILE A 71 -11.80 -2.34 -4.22
CA ILE A 71 -12.37 -3.66 -3.92
C ILE A 71 -12.07 -3.95 -2.45
N ARG A 72 -13.11 -4.06 -1.63
CA ARG A 72 -12.98 -4.21 -0.17
C ARG A 72 -13.50 -5.56 0.29
N HIS A 73 -12.72 -6.20 1.17
CA HIS A 73 -13.16 -7.30 2.00
C HIS A 73 -13.08 -6.90 3.48
N VAL A 74 -14.10 -7.28 4.24
CA VAL A 74 -14.19 -7.08 5.70
C VAL A 74 -14.46 -8.42 6.35
N ALA A 75 -13.98 -8.60 7.58
CA ALA A 75 -14.37 -9.75 8.39
C ALA A 75 -15.89 -9.79 8.56
N GLY A 76 -16.44 -11.00 8.73
CA GLY A 76 -17.84 -11.15 9.14
C GLY A 76 -18.09 -10.50 10.50
N GLU A 77 -19.28 -9.96 10.72
CA GLU A 77 -19.66 -9.37 12.00
C GLU A 77 -19.52 -10.40 13.14
N GLY A 78 -18.77 -10.05 14.19
CA GLY A 78 -18.47 -10.95 15.31
C GLY A 78 -17.53 -12.11 14.96
N ALA A 79 -17.02 -12.19 13.74
CA ALA A 79 -16.07 -13.20 13.33
C ALA A 79 -14.66 -12.80 13.81
N ASN A 80 -14.01 -13.71 14.54
CA ASN A 80 -12.62 -13.57 14.94
C ASN A 80 -11.72 -14.15 13.83
N GLU A 81 -11.76 -13.52 12.64
CA GLU A 81 -10.92 -13.90 11.51
C GLU A 81 -9.53 -13.27 11.62
N ASP A 82 -8.49 -14.06 11.41
CA ASP A 82 -7.12 -13.54 11.38
C ASP A 82 -6.89 -12.62 10.16
N LEU A 83 -6.07 -11.57 10.34
CA LEU A 83 -5.78 -10.60 9.29
C LEU A 83 -5.26 -11.22 8.00
N ARG A 84 -4.54 -12.35 8.06
CA ARG A 84 -4.08 -13.07 6.86
C ARG A 84 -5.28 -13.58 6.06
N THR A 85 -6.23 -14.24 6.72
CA THR A 85 -7.39 -14.80 6.03
C THR A 85 -8.19 -13.70 5.33
N ILE A 86 -8.31 -12.55 6.01
CA ILE A 86 -8.96 -11.36 5.47
C ILE A 86 -8.21 -10.83 4.24
N ARG A 87 -6.88 -10.71 4.29
CA ARG A 87 -6.06 -10.28 3.16
C ARG A 87 -6.10 -11.25 1.99
N LYS A 88 -6.07 -12.56 2.26
CA LYS A 88 -6.23 -13.61 1.24
C LYS A 88 -7.57 -13.49 0.51
N LYS A 89 -8.67 -13.29 1.26
CA LYS A 89 -10.00 -13.07 0.68
C LYS A 89 -10.09 -11.74 -0.08
N GLY A 90 -9.47 -10.69 0.43
CA GLY A 90 -9.33 -9.39 -0.27
C GLY A 90 -8.60 -9.53 -1.60
N ARG A 91 -7.49 -10.27 -1.61
CA ARG A 91 -6.75 -10.63 -2.82
C ARG A 91 -7.62 -11.42 -3.80
N GLN A 92 -8.31 -12.47 -3.34
CA GLN A 92 -9.21 -13.26 -4.17
C GLN A 92 -10.32 -12.41 -4.80
N ALA A 93 -10.89 -11.46 -4.04
CA ALA A 93 -11.89 -10.53 -4.56
C ALA A 93 -11.31 -9.59 -5.64
N ALA A 94 -10.02 -9.27 -5.55
CA ALA A 94 -9.31 -8.42 -6.51
C ALA A 94 -8.72 -9.20 -7.71
N ASP A 95 -8.69 -10.53 -7.68
CA ASP A 95 -7.97 -11.36 -8.66
C ASP A 95 -8.42 -11.11 -10.11
N ASP A 96 -9.72 -10.95 -10.36
CA ASP A 96 -10.20 -10.67 -11.71
C ASP A 96 -9.69 -9.32 -12.22
N LYS A 97 -9.59 -8.31 -11.35
CA LYS A 97 -9.04 -7.00 -11.71
C LYS A 97 -7.52 -7.08 -11.92
N LEU A 98 -6.81 -7.81 -11.06
CA LEU A 98 -5.37 -8.05 -11.17
C LEU A 98 -5.01 -8.80 -12.46
N ARG A 99 -5.82 -9.80 -12.84
CA ARG A 99 -5.68 -10.50 -14.13
C ARG A 99 -5.95 -9.58 -15.31
N ALA A 100 -6.99 -8.74 -15.22
CA ALA A 100 -7.37 -7.83 -16.30
C ALA A 100 -6.30 -6.76 -16.62
N ILE A 101 -5.47 -6.37 -15.65
CA ILE A 101 -4.37 -5.41 -15.87
C ILE A 101 -3.08 -6.06 -16.40
N GLY A 102 -3.06 -7.39 -16.58
CA GLY A 102 -1.96 -8.09 -17.27
C GLY A 102 -0.69 -8.30 -16.44
N GLY A 103 -0.77 -8.19 -15.11
CA GLY A 103 0.37 -8.38 -14.21
C GLY A 103 0.92 -7.07 -13.65
N LEU A 104 1.81 -7.20 -12.66
CA LEU A 104 2.37 -6.08 -11.91
C LEU A 104 3.90 -6.10 -11.96
N LEU A 105 4.47 -4.93 -12.13
CA LEU A 105 5.89 -4.65 -11.92
C LEU A 105 6.09 -4.21 -10.47
N PRO A 106 7.16 -4.64 -9.79
CA PRO A 106 7.47 -4.22 -8.43
C PRO A 106 7.39 -2.69 -8.29
N GLY A 107 6.53 -2.22 -7.39
CA GLY A 107 6.10 -0.82 -7.36
C GLY A 107 6.96 0.08 -6.48
N GLU A 108 7.74 -0.50 -5.58
CA GLU A 108 8.54 0.24 -4.60
C GLU A 108 9.55 1.16 -5.28
N VAL A 109 10.19 0.68 -6.36
CA VAL A 109 11.17 1.47 -7.12
C VAL A 109 10.48 2.55 -7.95
N MET A 110 9.46 2.19 -8.71
CA MET A 110 8.72 3.15 -9.53
C MET A 110 8.03 4.24 -8.69
N ALA A 111 7.51 3.89 -7.50
CA ALA A 111 6.95 4.86 -6.55
C ALA A 111 8.02 5.75 -5.89
N SER A 112 9.28 5.29 -5.83
CA SER A 112 10.42 6.08 -5.32
C SER A 112 11.05 7.02 -6.36
N GLN A 113 10.69 6.88 -7.65
CA GLN A 113 11.22 7.77 -8.69
C GLN A 113 10.59 9.16 -8.62
N THR A 114 11.43 10.18 -8.53
CA THR A 114 10.97 11.56 -8.72
C THR A 114 10.53 11.77 -10.17
N ARG A 115 9.42 12.49 -10.39
CA ARG A 115 8.82 12.80 -11.72
C ARG A 115 9.81 13.28 -12.79
N MET A 116 10.96 13.83 -12.40
CA MET A 116 11.97 14.43 -13.27
C MET A 116 13.10 13.47 -13.69
N GLN A 117 13.11 12.24 -13.18
CA GLN A 117 14.10 11.19 -13.50
C GLN A 117 13.38 9.98 -14.08
N GLY A 118 12.69 10.19 -15.20
CA GLY A 118 12.08 9.09 -15.94
C GLY A 118 13.16 8.19 -16.53
N ASN A 119 13.30 6.99 -16.00
CA ASN A 119 13.77 5.87 -16.81
C ASN A 119 12.53 5.05 -17.23
N ASN A 120 12.65 4.31 -18.33
CA ASN A 120 11.57 3.44 -18.80
C ASN A 120 11.61 2.05 -18.15
N LEU A 121 12.41 1.90 -17.08
CA LEU A 121 12.66 0.64 -16.40
C LEU A 121 12.00 0.68 -15.00
N PRO A 122 10.82 0.08 -14.84
CA PRO A 122 10.01 0.17 -13.61
C PRO A 122 10.69 -0.44 -12.38
N THR A 123 11.68 -1.31 -12.59
CA THR A 123 12.51 -1.93 -11.56
C THR A 123 13.81 -1.19 -11.30
N ALA A 124 14.11 -0.12 -12.03
CA ALA A 124 15.39 0.57 -11.93
C ALA A 124 15.22 1.96 -11.33
N LEU A 125 16.15 2.43 -10.51
CA LEU A 125 16.25 3.84 -10.13
C LEU A 125 17.43 4.45 -10.87
N SER A 126 17.14 5.41 -11.75
CA SER A 126 18.18 6.22 -12.37
C SER A 126 18.48 7.43 -11.49
N PHE A 127 19.76 7.59 -11.15
CA PHE A 127 20.23 8.76 -10.44
C PHE A 127 21.49 9.33 -11.05
N LYS A 128 21.64 10.64 -10.92
CA LYS A 128 22.88 11.34 -11.25
C LYS A 128 23.67 11.52 -9.98
N THR A 129 24.95 11.16 -10.00
CA THR A 129 25.84 11.47 -8.89
C THR A 129 25.93 13.00 -8.76
N PRO A 130 25.59 13.61 -7.61
CA PRO A 130 25.80 15.03 -7.41
C PRO A 130 27.30 15.29 -7.42
N TYR A 131 27.77 16.08 -8.39
CA TYR A 131 29.12 16.60 -8.37
C TYR A 131 29.18 17.72 -7.34
N PHE A 132 29.82 17.46 -6.20
CA PHE A 132 30.32 18.52 -5.33
C PHE A 132 31.64 19.02 -5.97
N TYR A 133 31.53 20.13 -6.70
CA TYR A 133 32.61 20.94 -7.31
C TYR A 133 33.10 20.69 -8.77
N SER A 134 33.07 21.83 -9.48
CA SER A 134 33.77 22.32 -10.69
C SER A 134 33.51 21.73 -12.09
N TYR A 135 33.12 22.65 -12.98
CA TYR A 135 33.10 22.62 -14.45
C TYR A 135 34.51 22.38 -15.06
N PRO A 136 34.67 21.99 -16.35
CA PRO A 136 33.64 21.82 -17.37
C PRO A 136 33.25 20.37 -17.63
N ALA A 137 31.99 20.26 -18.05
CA ALA A 137 31.28 19.05 -18.42
C ALA A 137 32.09 18.07 -19.29
N SER A 138 32.37 16.88 -18.78
CA SER A 138 32.51 15.69 -19.63
C SER A 138 31.94 14.47 -18.91
N GLY A 139 30.78 14.02 -19.40
CA GLY A 139 30.13 12.78 -18.99
C GLY A 139 29.20 12.93 -17.79
N LYS A 140 27.92 13.27 -18.04
CA LYS A 140 26.84 12.92 -17.11
C LYS A 140 26.83 11.38 -17.02
N ARG A 141 27.44 10.80 -15.99
CA ARG A 141 27.30 9.38 -15.71
C ARG A 141 25.93 9.17 -15.09
N THR A 142 25.01 8.63 -15.88
CA THR A 142 23.76 8.09 -15.36
C THR A 142 24.09 6.75 -14.72
N ASN A 143 23.89 6.64 -13.41
CA ASN A 143 23.94 5.33 -12.76
C ASN A 143 22.52 4.77 -12.76
N ILE A 144 22.44 3.46 -12.96
CA ILE A 144 21.20 2.70 -12.92
C ILE A 144 21.40 1.66 -11.83
N ILE A 145 20.51 1.64 -10.85
CA ILE A 145 20.41 0.54 -9.88
C ILE A 145 19.11 -0.18 -10.19
N GLU A 146 19.18 -1.47 -10.47
CA GLU A 146 18.00 -2.29 -10.66
C GLU A 146 17.67 -3.05 -9.38
N ILE A 147 16.38 -3.23 -9.11
CA ILE A 147 15.90 -4.06 -8.01
C ILE A 147 15.33 -5.35 -8.59
N GLY A 148 15.94 -6.45 -8.16
CA GLY A 148 15.41 -7.79 -8.30
C GLY A 148 14.51 -8.15 -7.12
N THR A 149 13.67 -9.15 -7.32
CA THR A 149 12.92 -9.76 -6.22
C THR A 149 13.31 -11.22 -6.07
N PHE A 150 13.23 -11.73 -4.85
CA PHE A 150 13.47 -13.14 -4.53
C PHE A 150 12.50 -13.60 -3.43
N ASP A 151 12.30 -14.91 -3.34
CA ASP A 151 11.55 -15.49 -2.23
C ASP A 151 12.37 -15.39 -0.94
N ALA A 152 11.96 -14.51 -0.04
CA ALA A 152 12.61 -14.33 1.25
C ALA A 152 11.94 -15.20 2.32
N GLN A 153 12.77 -15.68 3.26
CA GLN A 153 12.30 -16.30 4.48
C GLN A 153 12.01 -15.21 5.52
N ALA A 154 10.83 -15.27 6.15
CA ALA A 154 10.46 -14.34 7.22
C ALA A 154 11.46 -14.44 8.38
N MET A 155 12.10 -13.34 8.77
CA MET A 155 12.91 -13.27 9.99
C MET A 155 12.02 -12.97 11.18
N GLY A 156 11.54 -14.03 11.86
CA GLY A 156 10.81 -13.94 13.11
C GLY A 156 9.29 -13.78 12.97
N ASN A 157 8.56 -14.52 13.83
CA ASN A 157 7.11 -14.63 13.97
C ASN A 157 6.30 -14.60 12.65
N ASN A 158 5.78 -15.77 12.28
CA ASN A 158 4.90 -16.04 11.12
C ASN A 158 3.55 -15.31 11.15
N PHE A 159 3.46 -14.09 11.67
CA PHE A 159 2.26 -13.25 11.68
C PHE A 159 1.58 -13.20 10.31
N PHE A 160 2.37 -13.26 9.23
CA PHE A 160 1.86 -13.03 7.88
C PHE A 160 1.93 -14.19 6.90
N SER A 161 2.57 -15.36 7.15
CA SER A 161 2.58 -16.68 6.39
C SER A 161 2.25 -16.68 4.88
N GLU A 162 2.41 -15.52 4.26
CA GLU A 162 2.61 -15.22 2.88
C GLU A 162 4.12 -15.32 2.69
N GLN A 163 4.52 -15.82 1.54
CA GLN A 163 5.91 -15.85 1.17
C GLN A 163 6.43 -14.41 1.18
N CYS A 164 7.39 -14.10 2.04
CA CYS A 164 7.96 -12.76 2.09
C CYS A 164 8.67 -12.51 0.76
N GLN A 165 8.39 -11.38 0.12
CA GLN A 165 9.14 -10.96 -1.05
C GLN A 165 10.36 -10.17 -0.56
N GLY A 166 11.55 -10.68 -0.88
CA GLY A 166 12.81 -9.98 -0.67
C GLY A 166 13.14 -9.11 -1.87
N TYR A 167 13.88 -8.02 -1.62
CA TYR A 167 14.40 -7.14 -2.65
C TYR A 167 15.93 -7.20 -2.64
N MET A 168 16.54 -7.30 -3.81
CA MET A 168 17.99 -7.28 -3.97
C MET A 168 18.39 -6.25 -5.02
N LEU A 169 19.59 -5.67 -4.87
CA LEU A 169 20.17 -4.84 -5.91
C LEU A 169 20.78 -5.75 -6.98
N ILE A 170 20.38 -5.54 -8.23
CA ILE A 170 20.99 -6.15 -9.40
C ILE A 170 21.96 -5.12 -9.98
N ALA A 171 23.22 -5.52 -10.14
CA ALA A 171 24.31 -4.73 -10.70
C ALA A 171 24.70 -5.27 -12.08
#